data_AF-A0A958GD01-F1
#
_entry.id   AF-A0A958GD01-F1
#
_cell.length_a   1.000
_cell.length_b   1.000
_cell.length_c   1.000
_cell.angle_alpha   90.00
_cell.angle_beta   90.00
_cell.angle_gamma   90.00
#
_symmetry.space_group_name_H-M   'P 1'
#
loop_
_entity.id
_entity.type
_entity.pdbx_description
1 polymer ?
#
loop_
_entity_poly.entity_id
_entity_poly.type
_entity_poly.pdbx_seq_one_letter_code
_entity_poly.pdbx_strand_id
1 'polypeptide(L)'
;MNNSGLIFIVIFFSLTILLALSKPKYIPSQSLFLLRALLPSWRFFENITDVPLLFYRTKDLTGSFSNWKPCLKNPKRSCLGLFINTETNLHFAYGSLLQHLIHDLESLHHEDAIDISEIPTYKLVRNLARFKLLEQENTIATNEFQFKLSCASQDNLEQIEDVLISATEKI
;
A
#
# COMPACT_ATOMS: atom_id res chain seq x y z
N MET A 1 -23.12 43.34 -5.37
CA MET A 1 -22.50 42.13 -4.79
C MET A 1 -21.15 42.56 -4.24
N ASN A 2 -20.93 42.57 -2.92
CA ASN A 2 -19.73 43.18 -2.32
C ASN A 2 -18.45 42.47 -2.75
N ASN A 3 -17.53 43.20 -3.39
CA ASN A 3 -16.22 42.70 -3.82
C ASN A 3 -15.43 42.05 -2.66
N SER A 4 -15.67 42.51 -1.43
CA SER A 4 -15.05 41.98 -0.21
C SER A 4 -15.34 40.48 -0.01
N GLY A 5 -16.57 40.02 -0.27
CA GLY A 5 -16.93 38.60 -0.12
C GLY A 5 -16.24 37.71 -1.16
N LEU A 6 -16.10 38.22 -2.39
CA LEU A 6 -15.44 37.52 -3.48
C LEU A 6 -13.93 37.38 -3.20
N ILE A 7 -13.31 38.41 -2.63
CA ILE A 7 -11.90 38.36 -2.18
C ILE A 7 -11.69 37.30 -1.10
N PHE A 8 -12.58 37.21 -0.10
CA PHE A 8 -12.49 36.17 0.95
C PHE A 8 -12.60 34.76 0.38
N ILE A 9 -13.52 34.54 -0.56
CA ILE A 9 -13.67 33.25 -1.25
C ILE A 9 -12.39 32.89 -2.01
N VAL A 10 -11.84 33.84 -2.79
CA VAL A 10 -10.61 33.60 -3.55
C VAL A 10 -9.43 33.30 -2.62
N ILE A 11 -9.26 34.05 -1.53
CA ILE A 11 -8.19 33.80 -0.54
C ILE A 11 -8.37 32.42 0.11
N PHE A 12 -9.59 32.07 0.51
CA PHE A 12 -9.88 30.78 1.12
C PHE A 12 -9.55 29.60 0.17
N PHE A 13 -9.98 29.67 -1.08
CA PHE A 13 -9.67 28.64 -2.08
C PHE A 13 -8.18 28.59 -2.44
N SER A 14 -7.52 29.74 -2.53
CA SER A 14 -6.08 29.80 -2.81
C SER A 14 -5.26 29.18 -1.67
N LEU A 15 -5.62 29.50 -0.41
CA LEU A 15 -4.96 28.96 0.77
C LEU A 15 -5.17 27.45 0.91
N THR A 16 -6.39 26.96 0.64
CA THR A 16 -6.70 25.52 0.68
C THR A 16 -5.94 24.74 -0.41
N ILE A 17 -5.85 25.27 -1.63
CA ILE A 17 -5.04 24.67 -2.71
C ILE A 17 -3.55 24.63 -2.33
N LEU A 18 -3.02 25.72 -1.77
CA LEU A 18 -1.62 25.78 -1.34
C LEU A 18 -1.30 24.74 -0.25
N LEU A 19 -2.20 24.58 0.73
CA LEU A 19 -2.08 23.58 1.79
C LEU A 19 -2.20 22.15 1.25
N ALA A 20 -3.10 21.90 0.31
CA ALA A 20 -3.29 20.58 -0.31
C ALA A 20 -2.08 20.14 -1.16
N LEU A 21 -1.38 21.09 -1.78
CA LEU A 21 -0.14 20.82 -2.54
C LEU A 21 1.09 20.68 -1.63
N SER A 22 0.99 21.14 -0.38
CA SER A 22 2.08 21.05 0.60
C SER A 22 2.15 19.63 1.18
N LYS A 23 3.37 19.13 1.41
CA LYS A 23 3.55 17.85 2.10
C LYS A 23 3.07 18.00 3.55
N PRO A 24 2.21 17.11 4.07
CA PRO A 24 1.84 17.15 5.48
C PRO A 24 3.11 16.95 6.30
N LYS A 25 3.51 17.99 7.04
CA LYS A 25 4.51 17.85 8.10
C LYS A 25 3.73 17.53 9.37
N TYR A 26 4.12 16.46 10.05
CA TYR A 26 3.60 16.16 11.37
C TYR A 26 4.01 17.28 12.32
N ILE A 27 3.06 18.12 12.75
CA ILE A 27 3.29 19.19 13.71
C ILE A 27 2.68 18.74 15.04
N PRO A 28 3.51 18.30 16.01
CA PRO A 28 3.03 17.96 17.35
C PRO A 28 2.85 19.27 18.14
N SER A 29 1.71 19.96 17.99
CA SER A 29 1.42 21.15 18.80
C SER A 29 0.12 21.01 19.57
N GLN A 30 0.24 21.00 20.91
CA GLN A 30 -0.84 20.79 21.87
C GLN A 30 -1.88 21.93 21.89
N SER A 31 -1.55 23.11 21.38
CA SER A 31 -2.44 24.27 21.29
C SER A 31 -3.49 24.18 20.18
N LEU A 32 -3.27 23.37 19.14
CA LEU A 32 -4.23 23.14 18.05
C LEU A 32 -5.23 22.01 18.35
N PHE A 33 -5.09 21.36 19.53
CA PHE A 33 -5.90 20.21 19.93
C PHE A 33 -7.40 20.53 20.02
N LEU A 34 -7.76 21.71 20.56
CA LEU A 34 -9.16 22.11 20.70
C LEU A 34 -9.85 22.39 19.36
N LEU A 35 -9.09 22.82 18.34
CA LEU A 35 -9.61 22.98 16.97
C LEU A 35 -9.86 21.62 16.29
N ARG A 36 -9.15 20.56 16.68
CA ARG A 36 -9.35 19.19 16.19
C ARG A 36 -10.70 18.60 16.61
N ALA A 37 -11.37 19.15 17.61
CA ALA A 37 -12.71 18.70 18.04
C ALA A 37 -13.84 19.21 17.15
N LEU A 38 -13.61 20.29 16.39
CA LEU A 38 -14.59 20.88 15.47
C LEU A 38 -14.49 20.29 14.05
N LEU A 39 -13.37 19.66 13.72
CA LEU A 39 -13.19 18.88 12.50
C LEU A 39 -13.48 17.42 12.88
N PRO A 40 -14.32 16.66 12.13
CA PRO A 40 -14.54 15.25 12.44
C PRO A 40 -13.18 14.58 12.55
N SER A 41 -12.89 13.99 13.72
CA SER A 41 -11.58 13.42 13.97
C SER A 41 -11.35 12.34 12.92
N TRP A 42 -10.40 12.58 12.03
CA TRP A 42 -9.83 11.60 11.11
C TRP A 42 -9.06 10.51 11.88
N ARG A 43 -9.65 9.98 12.97
CA ARG A 43 -9.14 8.85 13.75
C ARG A 43 -9.00 7.59 12.90
N PHE A 44 -9.63 7.55 11.73
CA PHE A 44 -9.36 6.56 10.68
C PHE A 44 -7.89 6.53 10.25
N PHE A 45 -7.17 7.66 10.38
CA PHE A 45 -5.73 7.77 10.07
C PHE A 45 -4.84 7.73 11.32
N GLU A 46 -5.41 7.61 12.53
CA GLU A 46 -4.65 7.55 13.78
C GLU A 46 -4.34 6.12 14.22
N ASN A 47 -5.10 5.12 13.73
CA ASN A 47 -4.71 3.73 13.88
C ASN A 47 -3.62 3.43 12.87
N ILE A 48 -2.38 3.51 13.35
CA ILE A 48 -1.16 3.16 12.65
C ILE A 48 -1.21 1.65 12.38
N THR A 49 -1.65 1.25 11.20
CA THR A 49 -1.60 -0.14 10.75
C THR A 49 -0.32 -0.31 9.94
N ASP A 50 0.42 -1.39 10.21
CA ASP A 50 1.60 -1.73 9.43
C ASP A 50 1.27 -1.77 7.94
N VAL A 51 2.21 -1.29 7.13
CA VAL A 51 2.02 -1.20 5.68
C VAL A 51 2.47 -2.52 5.06
N PRO A 52 1.56 -3.29 4.43
CA PRO A 52 1.96 -4.52 3.77
C PRO A 52 2.76 -4.22 2.50
N LEU A 53 3.87 -4.91 2.35
CA LEU A 53 4.77 -4.86 1.22
C LEU A 53 4.82 -6.23 0.56
N LEU A 54 4.59 -6.25 -0.76
CA LEU A 54 4.69 -7.46 -1.56
C LEU A 54 5.97 -7.41 -2.39
N PHE A 55 6.78 -8.45 -2.27
CA PHE A 55 7.99 -8.66 -3.05
C PHE A 55 7.88 -9.92 -3.90
N TYR A 56 8.61 -9.98 -5.01
CA TYR A 56 8.76 -11.18 -5.81
C TYR A 56 10.23 -11.40 -6.18
N ARG A 57 10.57 -12.64 -6.51
CA ARG A 57 11.83 -13.01 -7.14
C ARG A 57 11.61 -14.14 -8.12
N THR A 58 12.35 -14.13 -9.22
CA THR A 58 12.35 -15.19 -10.22
C THR A 58 13.59 -16.05 -10.05
N LYS A 59 13.47 -17.32 -10.43
CA LYS A 59 14.62 -18.20 -10.58
C LYS A 59 15.31 -17.89 -11.91
N ASP A 60 16.63 -17.95 -11.96
CA ASP A 60 17.37 -17.83 -13.21
C ASP A 60 17.57 -19.22 -13.86
N LEU A 61 18.01 -19.26 -15.12
CA LEU A 61 18.32 -20.48 -15.86
C LEU A 61 19.36 -21.36 -15.16
N THR A 62 20.24 -20.74 -14.36
CA THR A 62 21.22 -21.41 -13.50
C THR A 62 20.61 -22.08 -12.26
N GLY A 63 19.30 -21.91 -12.04
CA GLY A 63 18.58 -22.42 -10.88
C GLY A 63 18.67 -21.54 -9.63
N SER A 64 19.38 -20.42 -9.69
CA SER A 64 19.53 -19.49 -8.56
C SER A 64 18.41 -18.46 -8.52
N PHE A 65 17.91 -18.12 -7.33
CA PHE A 65 16.93 -17.04 -7.18
C PHE A 65 17.58 -15.66 -7.29
N SER A 66 16.93 -14.77 -8.02
CA SER A 66 17.29 -13.35 -8.08
C SER A 66 17.02 -12.63 -6.75
N ASN A 67 17.53 -11.41 -6.65
CA ASN A 67 17.24 -10.53 -5.52
C ASN A 67 15.75 -10.19 -5.45
N TRP A 68 15.23 -10.02 -4.23
CA TRP A 68 13.85 -9.58 -4.01
C TRP A 68 13.60 -8.21 -4.65
N LYS A 69 12.51 -8.12 -5.42
CA LYS A 69 12.05 -6.88 -6.07
C LYS A 69 10.66 -6.51 -5.55
N PRO A 70 10.36 -5.22 -5.36
CA PRO A 70 9.02 -4.79 -4.98
C PRO A 70 8.04 -5.09 -6.12
N CYS A 71 6.94 -5.76 -5.79
CA CYS A 71 5.90 -6.15 -6.74
C CYS A 71 5.03 -4.96 -7.14
N LEU A 72 4.65 -4.13 -6.15
CA LEU A 72 3.80 -2.97 -6.35
C LEU A 72 4.65 -1.70 -6.50
N LYS A 73 4.37 -0.92 -7.54
CA LYS A 73 4.96 0.41 -7.73
C LYS A 73 4.09 1.46 -7.07
N ASN A 74 4.72 2.48 -6.51
CA ASN A 74 4.01 3.63 -5.97
C ASN A 74 3.31 4.40 -7.11
N PRO A 75 2.03 4.76 -6.96
CA PRO A 75 1.30 5.51 -7.96
C PRO A 75 1.93 6.91 -8.15
N LYS A 76 1.92 7.41 -9.39
CA LYS A 76 2.46 8.74 -9.68
C LYS A 76 1.46 9.81 -9.31
N ARG A 77 1.93 10.90 -8.71
CA ARG A 77 1.09 12.07 -8.42
C ARG A 77 0.79 12.80 -9.73
N SER A 78 -0.47 13.09 -9.99
CA SER A 78 -0.94 13.83 -11.16
C SER A 78 -2.06 14.79 -10.77
N CYS A 79 -2.08 15.98 -11.37
CA CYS A 79 -3.15 16.96 -11.15
C CYS A 79 -4.51 16.44 -11.67
N LEU A 80 -4.52 15.66 -12.75
CA LEU A 80 -5.74 15.00 -13.22
C LEU A 80 -6.23 13.93 -12.22
N GLY A 81 -5.30 13.38 -11.42
CA GLY A 81 -5.57 12.45 -10.32
C GLY A 81 -6.47 13.02 -9.21
N LEU A 82 -6.64 14.35 -9.15
CA LEU A 82 -7.61 14.99 -8.24
C LEU A 82 -9.06 14.72 -8.65
N PHE A 83 -9.30 14.46 -9.94
CA PHE A 83 -10.63 14.20 -10.49
C PHE A 83 -10.82 12.73 -10.86
N ILE A 84 -9.78 12.07 -11.39
CA ILE A 84 -9.81 10.67 -11.83
C ILE A 84 -8.64 9.91 -11.20
N ASN A 85 -8.92 9.17 -10.11
CA ASN A 85 -7.89 8.53 -9.30
C ASN A 85 -7.83 7.00 -9.45
N THR A 86 -7.79 6.51 -10.69
CA THR A 86 -7.83 5.07 -10.99
C THR A 86 -6.62 4.32 -10.45
N GLU A 87 -5.40 4.86 -10.66
CA GLU A 87 -4.16 4.20 -10.22
C GLU A 87 -4.06 4.08 -8.71
N THR A 88 -4.41 5.14 -7.97
CA THR A 88 -4.35 5.10 -6.50
C THR A 88 -5.45 4.21 -5.93
N ASN A 89 -6.67 4.25 -6.49
CA ASN A 89 -7.74 3.35 -6.04
C ASN A 89 -7.36 1.87 -6.25
N LEU A 90 -6.74 1.55 -7.39
CA LEU A 90 -6.23 0.21 -7.65
C LEU A 90 -5.10 -0.16 -6.67
N HIS A 91 -4.20 0.77 -6.38
CA HIS A 91 -3.14 0.57 -5.39
C HIS A 91 -3.70 0.30 -3.99
N PHE A 92 -4.73 1.03 -3.57
CA PHE A 92 -5.44 0.77 -2.31
C PHE A 92 -6.14 -0.59 -2.30
N ALA A 93 -6.73 -1.00 -3.42
CA ALA A 93 -7.32 -2.32 -3.54
C ALA A 93 -6.28 -3.44 -3.37
N TYR A 94 -5.08 -3.27 -3.93
CA TYR A 94 -3.96 -4.19 -3.68
C TYR A 94 -3.55 -4.21 -2.21
N GLY A 95 -3.41 -3.05 -1.58
CA GLY A 95 -3.08 -2.96 -0.15
C GLY A 95 -4.13 -3.66 0.73
N SER A 96 -5.42 -3.44 0.46
CA SER A 96 -6.51 -4.11 1.17
C SER A 96 -6.47 -5.63 1.00
N LEU A 97 -6.19 -6.13 -0.22
CA LEU A 97 -6.03 -7.57 -0.46
C LEU A 97 -4.89 -8.16 0.39
N LEU A 98 -3.75 -7.46 0.48
CA LEU A 98 -2.63 -7.91 1.30
C LEU A 98 -2.96 -7.89 2.80
N GLN A 99 -3.64 -6.86 3.28
CA GLN A 99 -4.11 -6.80 4.68
C GLN A 99 -5.06 -7.95 5.02
N HIS A 100 -5.98 -8.28 4.11
CA HIS A 100 -6.86 -9.43 4.29
C HIS A 100 -6.09 -10.74 4.38
N LEU A 101 -5.06 -10.94 3.54
CA LEU A 101 -4.21 -12.13 3.65
C LEU A 101 -3.48 -12.18 5.00
N ILE A 102 -2.93 -11.07 5.48
CA ILE A 102 -2.26 -11.03 6.79
C ILE A 102 -3.22 -11.45 7.90
N HIS A 103 -4.43 -10.90 7.88
CA HIS A 103 -5.46 -11.24 8.85
C HIS A 103 -5.86 -12.73 8.79
N ASP A 104 -6.02 -13.28 7.59
CA ASP A 104 -6.31 -14.71 7.40
C ASP A 104 -5.16 -15.58 7.95
N LEU A 105 -3.90 -15.21 7.71
CA LEU A 105 -2.73 -15.92 8.24
C LEU A 105 -2.67 -15.87 9.78
N GLU A 106 -2.94 -14.70 10.38
CA GLU A 106 -3.01 -14.56 11.84
C GLU A 106 -4.09 -15.45 12.46
N SER A 107 -5.27 -15.54 11.82
CA SER A 107 -6.34 -16.43 12.29
C SER A 107 -5.97 -17.91 12.19
N LEU A 108 -5.23 -18.31 11.16
CA LEU A 108 -4.75 -19.68 10.97
C LEU A 108 -3.70 -20.11 11.99
N HIS A 109 -2.92 -19.18 12.53
CA HIS A 109 -1.97 -19.52 13.60
C HIS A 109 -2.67 -20.03 14.88
N HIS A 110 -3.99 -19.82 15.00
CA HIS A 110 -4.81 -20.21 16.14
C HIS A 110 -5.63 -21.49 15.89
N GLU A 111 -5.82 -21.92 14.65
CA GLU A 111 -6.60 -23.10 14.27
C GLU A 111 -5.69 -24.21 13.70
N ASP A 112 -6.17 -25.46 13.70
CA ASP A 112 -5.39 -26.61 13.22
C ASP A 112 -4.81 -26.41 11.82
N ALA A 113 -3.70 -27.11 11.52
CA ALA A 113 -2.85 -26.97 10.33
C ALA A 113 -3.56 -27.09 8.97
N ILE A 114 -4.32 -26.07 8.58
CA ILE A 114 -4.86 -25.88 7.24
C ILE A 114 -3.71 -25.45 6.33
N ASP A 115 -3.64 -26.06 5.14
CA ASP A 115 -2.66 -25.67 4.13
C ASP A 115 -2.96 -24.24 3.64
N ILE A 116 -1.97 -23.36 3.77
CA ILE A 116 -2.02 -21.95 3.34
C ILE A 116 -2.39 -21.85 1.85
N SER A 117 -2.00 -22.86 1.06
CA SER A 117 -2.30 -22.91 -0.38
C SER A 117 -3.80 -22.95 -0.70
N GLU A 118 -4.64 -23.36 0.25
CA GLU A 118 -6.09 -23.45 0.07
C GLU A 118 -6.82 -22.13 0.29
N ILE A 119 -6.22 -21.19 1.03
CA ILE A 119 -6.82 -19.91 1.39
C ILE A 119 -7.13 -19.08 0.13
N PRO A 120 -8.37 -18.57 -0.03
CA PRO A 120 -8.73 -17.73 -1.17
C PRO A 120 -7.86 -16.48 -1.34
N THR A 121 -7.58 -15.77 -0.24
CA THR A 121 -6.73 -14.57 -0.25
C THR A 121 -5.29 -14.89 -0.66
N TYR A 122 -4.73 -16.03 -0.22
CA TYR A 122 -3.41 -16.48 -0.69
C TYR A 122 -3.40 -16.69 -2.20
N LYS A 123 -4.40 -17.39 -2.75
CA LYS A 123 -4.53 -17.62 -4.20
C LYS A 123 -4.63 -16.30 -4.98
N LEU A 124 -5.37 -15.32 -4.46
CA LEU A 124 -5.50 -13.99 -5.07
C LEU A 124 -4.19 -13.21 -5.04
N VAL A 125 -3.48 -13.22 -3.90
CA VAL A 125 -2.17 -12.56 -3.78
C VAL A 125 -1.12 -13.23 -4.66
N ARG A 126 -1.12 -14.56 -4.75
CA ARG A 126 -0.27 -15.31 -5.69
C ARG A 126 -0.54 -14.89 -7.14
N ASN A 127 -1.81 -14.81 -7.54
CA ASN A 127 -2.19 -14.39 -8.88
C ASN A 127 -1.83 -12.92 -9.16
N LEU A 128 -1.95 -12.04 -8.16
CA LEU A 128 -1.51 -10.65 -8.24
C LEU A 128 0.00 -10.56 -8.45
N ALA A 129 0.78 -11.32 -7.67
CA ALA A 129 2.24 -11.37 -7.80
C ALA A 129 2.65 -11.85 -9.19
N ARG A 130 2.03 -12.93 -9.69
CA ARG A 130 2.24 -13.45 -11.04
C ARG A 130 1.90 -12.41 -12.12
N PHE A 131 0.75 -11.76 -11.99
CA PHE A 131 0.30 -10.73 -12.94
C PHE A 131 1.28 -9.54 -13.00
N LYS A 132 1.72 -9.04 -11.84
CA LYS A 132 2.66 -7.93 -11.76
C LYS A 132 4.07 -8.29 -12.23
N LEU A 133 4.51 -9.52 -11.98
CA LEU A 133 5.76 -10.05 -12.50
C LEU A 133 5.75 -10.02 -14.03
N LEU A 134 4.68 -10.54 -14.66
CA LEU A 134 4.50 -10.53 -16.12
C LEU A 134 4.41 -9.10 -16.70
N GLU A 135 3.82 -8.16 -15.96
CA GLU A 135 3.74 -6.74 -16.36
C GLU A 135 5.12 -6.05 -16.31
N GLN A 136 6.00 -6.45 -15.38
CA GLN A 136 7.28 -5.79 -15.14
C GLN A 136 8.45 -6.42 -15.89
N GLU A 137 8.42 -7.72 -16.13
CA GLU A 137 9.46 -8.45 -16.84
C GLU A 137 8.99 -8.82 -18.25
N ASN A 138 9.42 -8.05 -19.25
CA ASN A 138 9.14 -8.31 -20.68
C ASN A 138 9.73 -9.63 -21.20
N THR A 139 10.69 -10.23 -20.48
CA THR A 139 11.30 -11.52 -20.84
C THR A 139 11.61 -12.26 -19.56
N ILE A 140 10.78 -13.27 -19.26
CA ILE A 140 10.98 -14.12 -18.11
C ILE A 140 11.83 -15.30 -18.55
N ALA A 141 13.03 -15.42 -17.98
CA ALA A 141 13.99 -16.45 -18.35
C ALA A 141 13.60 -17.85 -17.83
N THR A 142 12.72 -17.93 -16.84
CA THR A 142 12.26 -19.22 -16.25
C THR A 142 10.77 -19.22 -15.98
N ASN A 143 10.20 -20.40 -15.72
CA ASN A 143 8.80 -20.57 -15.34
C ASN A 143 8.59 -20.65 -13.82
N GLU A 144 9.57 -20.27 -12.97
CA GLU A 144 9.46 -20.41 -11.52
C GLU A 144 9.68 -19.07 -10.80
N PHE A 145 8.80 -18.76 -9.85
CA PHE A 145 8.89 -17.57 -9.02
C PHE A 145 8.52 -17.85 -7.56
N GLN A 146 8.92 -16.93 -6.70
CA GLN A 146 8.47 -16.86 -5.31
C GLN A 146 8.02 -15.44 -5.00
N PHE A 147 7.08 -15.30 -4.08
CA PHE A 147 6.68 -14.02 -3.52
C PHE A 147 6.83 -14.01 -2.00
N LYS A 148 7.00 -12.81 -1.47
CA LYS A 148 7.15 -12.58 -0.04
C LYS A 148 6.24 -11.44 0.39
N LEU A 149 5.57 -11.63 1.50
CA LEU A 149 4.78 -10.62 2.18
C LEU A 149 5.55 -10.16 3.41
N SER A 150 5.73 -8.85 3.51
CA SER A 150 6.39 -8.21 4.65
C SER A 150 5.54 -7.06 5.16
N CYS A 151 5.71 -6.69 6.42
CA CYS A 151 5.07 -5.53 7.04
C CYS A 151 6.14 -4.51 7.39
N ALA A 152 5.95 -3.26 6.97
CA ALA A 152 6.78 -2.15 7.42
C ALA A 152 6.05 -1.38 8.52
N SER A 153 6.70 -1.24 9.68
CA SER A 153 6.17 -0.40 10.74
C SER A 153 6.27 1.07 10.35
N GLN A 154 5.18 1.82 10.52
CA GLN A 154 5.16 3.23 10.15
C GLN A 154 5.98 4.11 11.12
N ASP A 155 6.18 3.64 12.36
CA ASP A 155 7.05 4.30 13.36
C ASP A 155 8.53 4.14 13.03
N ASN A 156 8.90 3.07 12.34
CA ASN A 156 10.26 2.81 11.88
C ASN A 156 10.26 2.11 10.51
N LEU A 157 10.26 2.90 9.44
CA LEU A 157 10.22 2.41 8.06
C LEU A 157 11.44 1.55 7.67
N GLU A 158 12.48 1.49 8.49
CA GLU A 158 13.64 0.60 8.30
C GLU A 158 13.42 -0.81 8.87
N GLN A 159 12.44 -0.99 9.77
CA GLN A 159 12.08 -2.27 10.33
C GLN A 159 10.99 -2.92 9.46
N ILE A 160 11.42 -3.82 8.59
CA ILE A 160 10.55 -4.63 7.74
C ILE A 160 10.56 -6.06 8.29
N GLU A 161 9.39 -6.54 8.71
CA GLU A 161 9.22 -7.90 9.24
C GLU A 161 8.59 -8.79 8.18
N ASP A 162 9.16 -9.98 7.99
CA ASP A 162 8.68 -10.93 6.99
C ASP A 162 7.55 -11.79 7.60
N VAL A 163 6.36 -11.69 7.01
CA VAL A 163 5.16 -12.40 7.47
C VAL A 163 5.05 -13.76 6.77
N LEU A 164 5.32 -13.80 5.46
CA LEU A 164 5.16 -15.01 4.65
C LEU A 164 6.16 -15.04 3.51
N ILE A 165 6.76 -16.20 3.26
CA ILE A 165 7.49 -16.52 2.03
C ILE A 165 6.78 -17.69 1.35
N SER A 166 6.37 -17.51 0.10
CA SER A 166 5.69 -18.57 -0.65
C SER A 166 6.63 -19.73 -0.96
N ALA A 167 6.06 -20.92 -1.15
CA ALA A 167 6.76 -21.99 -1.85
C ALA A 167 7.14 -21.56 -3.28
N THR A 168 7.99 -22.36 -3.94
CA THR A 168 8.30 -22.13 -5.36
C THR A 168 7.07 -22.41 -6.20
N GLU A 169 6.59 -21.39 -6.89
CA GLU A 169 5.38 -21.42 -7.71
C GLU A 169 5.75 -21.34 -9.19
N LYS A 170 4.88 -21.89 -10.04
CA LYS A 170 5.05 -21.80 -11.50
C LYS A 170 4.37 -20.55 -12.07
N ILE A 171 5.02 -19.94 -13.05
CA ILE A 171 4.57 -18.76 -13.81
C ILE A 171 3.55 -19.15 -14.88
#